data_AF-A0AAW9BF17-F1
#
_entry.id   AF-A0AAW9BF17-F1
#
_cell.length_a   1.000
_cell.length_b   1.000
_cell.length_c   1.000
_cell.angle_alpha   90.00
_cell.angle_beta   90.00
_cell.angle_gamma   90.00
#
_symmetry.space_group_name_H-M   'P 1'
#
loop_
_entity.id
_entity.type
_entity.pdbx_description
1 polymer ?
#
loop_
_entity_poly.entity_id
_entity_poly.type
_entity_poly.pdbx_seq_one_letter_code
_entity_poly.pdbx_strand_id
1 'polypeptide(L)'
;LMSSSLKGGDMLQTIRTEMVESAQSMAHENQELQQLDEMFKQTHQALARLDNRAVKISMQASQSIESVKILDKTATSISLLVSTIQEISDQTNLLALNAAIEAARAGEAGRGFAVVADEVRNLAGKASEASEQIDSLVNQVLTQVNAIKTSIDENQTCAEEVSASSAQIGSIVNEVVVKSEHMQQVIHIASTRAFLDTVKLDHAI
;
A
#
# COMPACT_ATOMS: atom_id res chain seq x y z
N LEU A 1 31.19 -48.22 -56.86
CA LEU A 1 32.00 -46.99 -56.78
C LEU A 1 31.18 -45.74 -57.14
N MET A 2 30.43 -45.70 -58.25
CA MET A 2 29.52 -44.57 -58.53
C MET A 2 28.33 -44.45 -57.55
N SER A 3 27.71 -45.56 -57.12
CA SER A 3 26.56 -45.52 -56.20
C SER A 3 26.90 -45.07 -54.77
N SER A 4 28.14 -45.31 -54.31
CA SER A 4 28.63 -44.84 -53.01
C SER A 4 28.96 -43.35 -53.03
N SER A 5 29.40 -42.82 -54.17
CA SER A 5 29.68 -41.38 -54.35
C SER A 5 28.39 -40.56 -54.41
N LEU A 6 27.33 -41.07 -55.05
CA LEU A 6 26.00 -40.43 -55.04
C LEU A 6 25.41 -40.36 -53.62
N LYS A 7 25.49 -41.45 -52.84
CA LYS A 7 25.02 -41.48 -51.44
C LYS A 7 25.74 -40.49 -50.53
N GLY A 8 27.02 -40.23 -50.77
CA GLY A 8 27.80 -39.24 -50.03
C GLY A 8 27.35 -37.81 -50.31
N GLY A 9 27.09 -37.47 -51.58
CA GLY A 9 26.56 -36.17 -51.98
C GLY A 9 25.18 -35.88 -51.39
N ASP A 10 24.25 -36.85 -51.45
CA ASP A 10 22.92 -36.72 -50.86
C ASP A 10 22.96 -36.52 -49.34
N MET A 11 23.89 -37.20 -48.64
CA MET A 11 24.09 -37.05 -47.20
C MET A 11 24.63 -35.65 -46.85
N LEU A 12 25.60 -35.13 -47.60
CA LEU A 12 26.11 -33.77 -47.41
C LEU A 12 25.04 -32.71 -47.70
N GLN A 13 24.18 -32.93 -48.72
CA GLN A 13 23.08 -32.04 -49.04
C GLN A 13 21.99 -32.03 -47.96
N THR A 14 21.74 -33.18 -47.32
CA THR A 14 20.83 -33.29 -46.16
C THR A 14 21.39 -32.52 -44.96
N ILE A 15 22.66 -32.75 -44.60
CA ILE A 15 23.34 -32.04 -43.50
C ILE A 15 23.34 -30.52 -43.73
N ARG A 16 23.59 -30.08 -44.97
CA ARG A 16 23.53 -28.65 -45.32
C ARG A 16 22.14 -28.07 -45.09
N THR A 17 21.09 -28.79 -45.47
CA THR A 17 19.71 -28.32 -45.31
C THR A 17 19.33 -28.21 -43.83
N GLU A 18 19.65 -29.23 -43.03
CA GLU A 18 19.46 -29.20 -41.57
C GLU A 18 20.24 -28.05 -40.90
N MET A 19 21.45 -27.73 -41.39
CA MET A 19 22.27 -26.66 -40.85
C MET A 19 21.69 -25.27 -41.15
N VAL A 20 21.11 -25.08 -42.34
CA VAL A 20 20.38 -23.85 -42.70
C VAL A 20 19.13 -23.68 -41.84
N GLU A 21 18.36 -24.76 -41.64
CA GLU A 21 17.18 -24.76 -40.75
C GLU A 21 17.56 -24.45 -39.30
N SER A 22 18.67 -25.03 -38.82
CA SER A 22 19.20 -24.72 -37.49
C SER A 22 19.61 -23.25 -37.38
N ALA A 23 20.31 -22.69 -38.37
CA ALA A 23 20.72 -21.29 -38.35
C ALA A 23 19.51 -20.32 -38.34
N GLN A 24 18.45 -20.66 -39.09
CA GLN A 24 17.19 -19.90 -39.06
C GLN A 24 16.51 -19.98 -37.69
N SER A 25 16.46 -21.17 -37.08
CA SER A 25 15.90 -21.37 -35.74
C SER A 25 16.67 -20.56 -34.68
N MET A 26 17.99 -20.52 -34.80
CA MET A 26 18.86 -19.73 -33.92
C MET A 26 18.65 -18.22 -34.07
N ALA A 27 18.46 -17.73 -35.30
CA ALA A 27 18.14 -16.33 -35.54
C ALA A 27 16.79 -15.95 -34.92
N HIS A 28 15.81 -16.86 -35.00
CA HIS A 28 14.51 -16.67 -34.36
C HIS A 28 14.62 -16.62 -32.83
N GLU A 29 15.31 -17.57 -32.21
CA GLU A 29 15.54 -17.60 -30.76
C GLU A 29 16.25 -16.33 -30.26
N ASN A 30 17.22 -15.82 -31.03
CA ASN A 30 17.90 -14.56 -30.69
C ASN A 30 16.92 -13.37 -30.66
N GLN A 31 15.96 -13.34 -31.58
CA GLN A 31 14.93 -12.30 -31.62
C GLN A 31 14.00 -12.40 -30.40
N GLU A 32 13.63 -13.60 -29.98
CA GLU A 32 12.84 -13.81 -28.76
C GLU A 32 13.59 -13.36 -27.50
N LEU A 33 14.89 -13.64 -27.40
CA LEU A 33 15.72 -13.16 -26.28
C LEU A 33 15.84 -11.65 -26.22
N GLN A 34 15.88 -10.96 -27.36
CA GLN A 34 15.87 -9.49 -27.39
C GLN A 34 14.54 -8.91 -26.88
N GLN A 35 13.41 -9.54 -27.21
CA GLN A 35 12.11 -9.15 -26.66
C GLN A 35 12.04 -9.39 -25.15
N LEU A 36 12.62 -10.51 -24.70
CA LEU A 36 12.69 -10.87 -23.29
C LEU A 36 13.52 -9.86 -22.48
N ASP A 37 14.65 -9.37 -23.03
CA ASP A 37 15.48 -8.34 -22.39
C ASP A 37 14.69 -7.03 -22.14
N GLU A 38 13.94 -6.58 -23.14
CA GLU A 38 13.09 -5.39 -23.01
C GLU A 38 11.97 -5.60 -21.97
N MET A 39 11.38 -6.81 -21.90
CA MET A 39 10.41 -7.16 -20.84
C MET A 39 11.04 -7.10 -19.44
N PHE A 40 12.26 -7.59 -19.26
CA PHE A 40 12.93 -7.54 -17.96
C PHE A 40 13.33 -6.12 -17.56
N LYS A 41 13.71 -5.28 -18.52
CA LYS A 41 13.94 -3.86 -18.28
C LYS A 41 12.67 -3.14 -17.83
N GLN A 42 11.54 -3.41 -18.47
CA GLN A 42 10.24 -2.88 -18.03
C GLN A 42 9.86 -3.39 -16.63
N THR A 43 10.14 -4.66 -16.34
CA THR A 43 9.91 -5.26 -15.03
C THR A 43 10.75 -4.58 -13.96
N HIS A 44 12.05 -4.35 -14.20
CA HIS A 44 12.91 -3.59 -13.30
C HIS A 44 12.39 -2.18 -13.01
N GLN A 45 11.92 -1.47 -14.03
CA GLN A 45 11.31 -0.15 -13.85
C GLN A 45 10.02 -0.22 -13.01
N ALA A 46 9.20 -1.25 -13.20
CA ALA A 46 8.00 -1.47 -12.40
C ALA A 46 8.34 -1.75 -10.93
N LEU A 47 9.35 -2.56 -10.65
CA LEU A 47 9.84 -2.83 -9.29
C LEU A 47 10.36 -1.57 -8.61
N ALA A 48 11.18 -0.77 -9.30
CA ALA A 48 11.65 0.50 -8.76
C ALA A 48 10.49 1.47 -8.45
N ARG A 49 9.41 1.45 -9.24
CA ARG A 49 8.20 2.21 -8.93
C ARG A 49 7.46 1.65 -7.72
N LEU A 50 7.41 0.33 -7.54
CA LEU A 50 6.80 -0.31 -6.36
C LEU A 50 7.55 0.06 -5.08
N ASP A 51 8.89 0.00 -5.07
CA ASP A 51 9.69 0.41 -3.93
C ASP A 51 9.45 1.88 -3.56
N ASN A 52 9.45 2.76 -4.55
CA ASN A 52 9.12 4.17 -4.33
C ASN A 52 7.71 4.38 -3.78
N ARG A 53 6.74 3.55 -4.20
CA ARG A 53 5.37 3.59 -3.66
C ARG A 53 5.31 3.08 -2.23
N ALA A 54 6.01 2.00 -1.90
CA ALA A 54 6.11 1.48 -0.54
C ALA A 54 6.67 2.56 0.42
N VAL A 55 7.78 3.20 0.05
CA VAL A 55 8.36 4.31 0.82
C VAL A 55 7.38 5.46 1.01
N LYS A 56 6.63 5.84 -0.04
CA LYS A 56 5.59 6.88 0.06
C LYS A 56 4.47 6.49 1.02
N ILE A 57 4.02 5.23 0.99
CA ILE A 57 2.99 4.73 1.92
C ILE A 57 3.51 4.82 3.36
N SER A 58 4.72 4.37 3.65
CA SER A 58 5.31 4.47 5.01
C SER A 58 5.44 5.92 5.49
N MET A 59 5.81 6.84 4.60
CA MET A 59 5.87 8.28 4.92
C MET A 59 4.48 8.87 5.20
N GLN A 60 3.47 8.52 4.39
CA GLN A 60 2.08 8.96 4.60
C GLN A 60 1.49 8.37 5.88
N ALA A 61 1.81 7.12 6.20
CA ALA A 61 1.44 6.47 7.46
C ALA A 61 2.04 7.25 8.65
N SER A 62 3.33 7.59 8.60
CA SER A 62 3.99 8.40 9.63
C SER A 62 3.34 9.77 9.85
N GLN A 63 2.98 10.46 8.76
CA GLN A 63 2.25 11.74 8.85
C GLN A 63 0.83 11.59 9.42
N SER A 64 0.17 10.48 9.07
CA SER A 64 -1.17 10.17 9.57
C SER A 64 -1.14 9.87 11.07
N ILE A 65 -0.11 9.17 11.57
CA ILE A 65 0.10 8.93 13.01
C ILE A 65 0.19 10.24 13.78
N GLU A 66 0.94 11.22 13.29
CA GLU A 66 1.06 12.52 13.97
C GLU A 66 -0.29 13.26 13.97
N SER A 67 -1.03 13.23 12.87
CA SER A 67 -2.37 13.84 12.78
C SER A 67 -3.36 13.18 13.76
N VAL A 68 -3.33 11.85 13.83
CA VAL A 68 -4.12 11.04 14.76
C VAL A 68 -3.77 11.37 16.22
N LYS A 69 -2.49 11.55 16.53
CA LYS A 69 -2.02 11.94 17.87
C LYS A 69 -2.52 13.32 18.29
N ILE A 70 -2.55 14.28 17.35
CA ILE A 70 -3.15 15.59 17.60
C ILE A 70 -4.65 15.45 17.85
N LEU A 71 -5.35 14.64 17.05
CA LEU A 71 -6.80 14.41 17.20
C LEU A 71 -7.13 13.77 18.56
N ASP A 72 -6.35 12.77 18.97
CA ASP A 72 -6.44 12.09 20.27
C ASP A 72 -6.28 13.06 21.46
N LYS A 73 -5.28 13.94 21.39
CA LYS A 73 -5.06 14.99 22.40
C LYS A 73 -6.20 16.01 22.44
N THR A 74 -6.69 16.43 21.27
CA THR A 74 -7.81 17.38 21.18
C THR A 74 -9.08 16.77 21.74
N ALA A 75 -9.41 15.53 21.38
CA ALA A 75 -10.57 14.81 21.89
C ALA A 75 -10.50 14.64 23.42
N THR A 76 -9.32 14.28 23.96
CA THR A 76 -9.10 14.19 25.41
C THR A 76 -9.32 15.54 26.11
N SER A 77 -8.84 16.62 25.50
CA SER A 77 -9.01 17.99 26.03
C SER A 77 -10.49 18.41 26.03
N ILE A 78 -11.23 18.05 24.99
CA ILE A 78 -12.69 18.30 24.92
C ILE A 78 -13.41 17.50 26.00
N SER A 79 -13.08 16.22 26.19
CA SER A 79 -13.69 15.37 27.24
C SER A 79 -13.49 15.98 28.63
N LEU A 80 -12.30 16.52 28.93
CA LEU A 80 -12.05 17.22 30.21
C LEU A 80 -12.92 18.47 30.37
N LEU A 81 -13.07 19.26 29.30
CA LEU A 81 -13.93 20.45 29.33
C LEU A 81 -15.41 20.07 29.53
N VAL A 82 -15.87 19.01 28.86
CA VAL A 82 -17.24 18.48 29.01
C VAL A 82 -17.47 18.01 30.44
N SER A 83 -16.52 17.28 31.04
CA SER A 83 -16.58 16.90 32.47
C SER A 83 -16.69 18.13 33.38
N THR A 84 -15.94 19.20 33.08
CA THR A 84 -16.02 20.45 33.85
C THR A 84 -17.40 21.12 33.72
N ILE A 85 -17.97 21.14 32.51
CA ILE A 85 -19.32 21.69 32.27
C ILE A 85 -20.37 20.86 33.02
N GLN A 86 -20.21 19.54 33.05
CA GLN A 86 -21.07 18.64 33.81
C GLN A 86 -21.04 18.97 35.31
N GLU A 87 -19.85 19.09 35.89
CA GLU A 87 -19.67 19.51 37.29
C GLU A 87 -20.30 20.88 37.58
N ILE A 88 -20.13 21.86 36.69
CA ILE A 88 -20.74 23.19 36.83
C ILE A 88 -22.26 23.11 36.75
N SER A 89 -22.80 22.29 35.84
CA SER A 89 -24.24 22.10 35.66
C SER A 89 -24.85 21.45 36.91
N ASP A 90 -24.19 20.44 37.48
CA ASP A 90 -24.63 19.76 38.70
C ASP A 90 -24.59 20.70 39.92
N GLN A 91 -23.53 21.50 40.07
CA GLN A 91 -23.43 22.51 41.12
C GLN A 91 -24.50 23.59 40.97
N THR A 92 -24.74 24.06 39.75
CA THR A 92 -25.76 25.08 39.45
C THR A 92 -27.16 24.54 39.74
N ASN A 93 -27.42 23.28 39.38
CA ASN A 93 -28.67 22.57 39.67
C ASN A 93 -28.90 22.47 41.20
N LEU A 94 -27.86 22.13 41.97
CA LEU A 94 -27.93 22.04 43.42
C LEU A 94 -28.13 23.42 44.08
N LEU A 95 -27.45 24.45 43.59
CA LEU A 95 -27.65 25.84 44.05
C LEU A 95 -29.08 26.33 43.77
N ALA A 96 -29.60 26.05 42.58
CA ALA A 96 -30.97 26.38 42.19
C ALA A 96 -32.00 25.66 43.06
N LEU A 97 -31.77 24.38 43.36
CA LEU A 97 -32.61 23.61 44.29
C LEU A 97 -32.65 24.24 45.69
N ASN A 98 -31.49 24.62 46.23
CA ASN A 98 -31.41 25.28 47.54
C ASN A 98 -32.14 26.64 47.53
N ALA A 99 -32.00 27.41 46.44
CA ALA A 99 -32.71 28.68 46.26
C ALA A 99 -34.23 28.50 46.19
N ALA A 100 -34.71 27.46 45.48
CA ALA A 100 -36.13 27.12 45.41
C ALA A 100 -36.71 26.74 46.79
N ILE A 101 -35.95 25.98 47.59
CA ILE A 101 -36.34 25.61 48.96
C ILE A 101 -36.46 26.87 49.84
N GLU A 102 -35.48 27.77 49.80
CA GLU A 102 -35.50 28.98 50.63
C GLU A 102 -36.58 29.96 50.17
N ALA A 103 -36.84 30.05 48.85
CA ALA A 103 -37.95 30.83 48.30
C ALA A 103 -39.31 30.31 48.77
N ALA A 104 -39.51 28.98 48.82
CA ALA A 104 -40.71 28.38 49.38
C ALA A 104 -40.86 28.69 50.87
N ARG A 105 -39.75 28.73 51.61
CA ARG A 105 -39.72 29.06 53.05
C ARG A 105 -40.10 30.51 53.34
N ALA A 106 -39.76 31.43 52.44
CA ALA A 106 -40.13 32.85 52.52
C ALA A 106 -41.61 33.13 52.17
N GLY A 107 -42.38 32.12 51.72
CA GLY A 107 -43.81 32.25 51.41
C GLY A 107 -44.08 33.22 50.26
N GLU A 108 -45.05 34.11 50.43
CA GLU A 108 -45.46 35.10 49.40
C GLU A 108 -44.30 36.03 48.98
N ALA A 109 -43.39 36.38 49.89
CA ALA A 109 -42.24 37.23 49.59
C ALA A 109 -41.21 36.53 48.67
N GLY A 110 -41.21 35.19 48.63
CA GLY A 110 -40.28 34.38 47.84
C GLY A 110 -40.79 33.99 46.45
N ARG A 111 -42.05 34.28 46.08
CA ARG A 111 -42.65 33.81 44.81
C ARG A 111 -41.84 34.17 43.56
N GLY A 112 -41.32 35.39 43.49
CA GLY A 112 -40.49 35.83 42.36
C GLY A 112 -39.16 35.07 42.28
N PHE A 113 -38.53 34.81 43.43
CA PHE A 113 -37.29 34.03 43.51
C PHE A 113 -37.50 32.55 43.18
N ALA A 114 -38.64 31.97 43.55
CA ALA A 114 -38.97 30.59 43.22
C ALA A 114 -39.02 30.36 41.70
N VAL A 115 -39.64 31.27 40.95
CA VAL A 115 -39.70 31.18 39.47
C VAL A 115 -38.31 31.25 38.84
N VAL A 116 -37.46 32.16 39.33
CA VAL A 116 -36.08 32.26 38.84
C VAL A 116 -35.28 31.01 39.17
N ALA A 117 -35.42 30.47 40.39
CA ALA A 117 -34.73 29.25 40.81
C ALA A 117 -35.13 28.04 39.94
N ASP A 118 -36.42 27.87 39.64
CA ASP A 118 -36.89 26.80 38.76
C ASP A 118 -36.35 26.94 37.32
N GLU A 119 -36.28 28.17 36.79
CA GLU A 119 -35.72 28.41 35.46
C GLU A 119 -34.20 28.11 35.42
N VAL A 120 -33.44 28.55 36.42
CA VAL A 120 -32.00 28.21 36.55
C VAL A 120 -31.82 26.69 36.64
N ARG A 121 -32.68 25.99 37.38
CA ARG A 121 -32.65 24.52 37.49
C ARG A 121 -32.88 23.85 36.14
N ASN A 122 -33.84 24.34 35.36
CA ASN A 122 -34.14 23.86 34.01
C ASN A 122 -32.97 24.10 33.04
N LEU A 123 -32.35 25.27 33.08
CA LEU A 123 -31.15 25.59 32.29
C LEU A 123 -29.97 24.67 32.66
N ALA A 124 -29.75 24.43 33.95
CA ALA A 124 -28.70 23.52 34.41
C ALA A 124 -28.94 22.08 33.92
N GLY A 125 -30.18 21.59 33.96
CA GLY A 125 -30.55 20.28 33.41
C GLY A 125 -30.29 20.17 31.90
N LYS A 126 -30.66 21.20 31.12
CA LYS A 126 -30.36 21.23 29.67
C LYS A 126 -28.86 21.27 29.37
N ALA A 127 -28.07 21.97 30.19
CA ALA A 127 -26.62 22.01 30.05
C ALA A 127 -25.98 20.63 30.33
N SER A 128 -26.49 19.90 31.33
CA SER A 128 -26.13 18.50 31.61
C SER A 128 -26.41 17.60 30.40
N GLU A 129 -27.66 17.58 29.90
CA GLU A 129 -28.02 16.76 28.73
C GLU A 129 -27.16 17.06 27.50
N ALA A 130 -26.90 18.35 27.23
CA ALA A 130 -26.03 18.75 26.13
C ALA A 130 -24.59 18.25 26.32
N SER A 131 -24.09 18.28 27.56
CA SER A 131 -22.75 17.79 27.89
C SER A 131 -22.63 16.28 27.69
N GLU A 132 -23.62 15.50 28.11
CA GLU A 132 -23.68 14.06 27.87
C GLU A 132 -23.69 13.71 26.37
N GLN A 133 -24.44 14.47 25.56
CA GLN A 133 -24.45 14.29 24.11
C GLN A 133 -23.08 14.58 23.49
N ILE A 134 -22.40 15.65 23.93
CA ILE A 134 -21.05 15.97 23.46
C ILE A 134 -20.08 14.86 23.87
N ASP A 135 -20.15 14.35 25.10
CA ASP A 135 -19.29 13.25 25.57
C ASP A 135 -19.45 12.00 24.70
N SER A 136 -20.69 11.64 24.35
CA SER A 136 -20.98 10.53 23.44
C SER A 136 -20.31 10.73 22.06
N LEU A 137 -20.40 11.94 21.48
CA LEU A 137 -19.76 12.26 20.21
C LEU A 137 -18.23 12.20 20.30
N VAL A 138 -17.65 12.68 21.40
CA VAL A 138 -16.20 12.62 21.64
C VAL A 138 -15.73 11.17 21.74
N ASN A 139 -16.47 10.31 22.44
CA ASN A 139 -16.17 8.88 22.53
C ASN A 139 -16.24 8.17 21.16
N GLN A 140 -17.19 8.56 20.30
CA GLN A 140 -17.22 8.08 18.91
C GLN A 140 -15.98 8.52 18.12
N VAL A 141 -15.54 9.77 18.28
CA VAL A 141 -14.31 10.27 17.64
C VAL A 141 -13.09 9.48 18.13
N LEU A 142 -12.95 9.23 19.43
CA LEU A 142 -11.85 8.44 19.99
C LEU A 142 -11.85 6.99 19.46
N THR A 143 -13.03 6.40 19.26
CA THR A 143 -13.16 5.07 18.66
C THR A 143 -12.68 5.06 17.21
N GLN A 144 -13.07 6.07 16.42
CA GLN A 144 -12.62 6.22 15.03
C GLN A 144 -11.11 6.48 14.95
N VAL A 145 -10.56 7.29 15.85
CA VAL A 145 -9.12 7.52 15.99
C VAL A 145 -8.36 6.21 16.17
N ASN A 146 -8.86 5.31 17.03
CA ASN A 146 -8.22 4.01 17.25
C ASN A 146 -8.33 3.09 16.03
N ALA A 147 -9.47 3.08 15.33
CA ALA A 147 -9.60 2.35 14.07
C ALA A 147 -8.60 2.84 13.00
N ILE A 148 -8.41 4.16 12.90
CA ILE A 148 -7.43 4.76 11.99
C ILE A 148 -6.00 4.33 12.37
N LYS A 149 -5.64 4.29 13.66
CA LYS A 149 -4.33 3.78 14.12
C LYS A 149 -4.08 2.36 13.60
N THR A 150 -5.06 1.47 13.78
CA THR A 150 -4.95 0.08 13.29
C THR A 150 -4.77 0.01 11.77
N SER A 151 -5.55 0.77 11.00
CA SER A 151 -5.40 0.79 9.54
C SER A 151 -4.05 1.37 9.07
N ILE A 152 -3.47 2.31 9.82
CA ILE A 152 -2.11 2.82 9.54
C ILE A 152 -1.09 1.70 9.77
N ASP A 153 -1.16 0.99 10.89
CA ASP A 153 -0.24 -0.12 11.19
C ASP A 153 -0.31 -1.21 10.09
N GLU A 154 -1.52 -1.60 9.67
CA GLU A 154 -1.75 -2.54 8.58
C GLU A 154 -1.13 -2.05 7.25
N ASN A 155 -1.31 -0.77 6.91
CA ASN A 155 -0.71 -0.17 5.72
C ASN A 155 0.82 -0.18 5.76
N GLN A 156 1.41 -0.01 6.95
CA GLN A 156 2.85 -0.04 7.12
C GLN A 156 3.40 -1.46 6.92
N THR A 157 2.77 -2.47 7.51
CA THR A 157 3.11 -3.88 7.26
C THR A 157 2.97 -4.23 5.78
N CYS A 158 1.89 -3.81 5.12
CA CYS A 158 1.70 -4.05 3.69
C CYS A 158 2.79 -3.39 2.84
N ALA A 159 3.21 -2.16 3.18
CA ALA A 159 4.31 -1.50 2.49
C ALA A 159 5.64 -2.24 2.64
N GLU A 160 5.92 -2.79 3.83
CA GLU A 160 7.10 -3.62 4.09
C GLU A 160 7.07 -4.92 3.27
N GLU A 161 5.92 -5.60 3.22
CA GLU A 161 5.72 -6.81 2.41
C GLU A 161 5.90 -6.55 0.90
N VAL A 162 5.39 -5.42 0.40
CA VAL A 162 5.56 -5.00 -1.00
C VAL A 162 7.03 -4.74 -1.32
N SER A 163 7.76 -4.09 -0.41
CA SER A 163 9.20 -3.83 -0.57
C SER A 163 10.00 -5.14 -0.57
N ALA A 164 9.73 -6.05 0.38
CA ALA A 164 10.37 -7.35 0.44
C ALA A 164 10.11 -8.20 -0.82
N SER A 165 8.86 -8.23 -1.28
CA SER A 165 8.46 -8.93 -2.51
C SER A 165 9.14 -8.33 -3.74
N SER A 166 9.21 -6.99 -3.81
CA SER A 166 9.87 -6.30 -4.93
C SER A 166 11.36 -6.60 -4.98
N ALA A 167 12.04 -6.65 -3.83
CA ALA A 167 13.44 -7.05 -3.73
C ALA A 167 13.67 -8.50 -4.18
N GLN A 168 12.79 -9.43 -3.78
CA GLN A 168 12.86 -10.83 -4.20
C GLN A 168 12.67 -10.98 -5.71
N ILE A 169 11.66 -10.32 -6.28
CA ILE A 169 11.42 -10.34 -7.73
C ILE A 169 12.61 -9.71 -8.46
N GLY A 170 13.17 -8.61 -7.95
CA GLY A 170 14.36 -7.98 -8.51
C GLY A 170 15.55 -8.92 -8.61
N SER A 171 15.80 -9.72 -7.56
CA SER A 171 16.86 -10.73 -7.58
C SER A 171 16.61 -11.82 -8.62
N ILE A 172 15.37 -12.30 -8.75
CA ILE A 172 15.00 -13.31 -9.75
C ILE A 172 15.19 -12.75 -11.15
N VAL A 173 14.69 -11.54 -11.42
CA VAL A 173 14.82 -10.91 -12.73
C VAL A 173 16.30 -10.73 -13.10
N ASN A 174 17.14 -10.31 -12.16
CA ASN A 174 18.58 -10.21 -12.41
C ASN A 174 19.22 -11.56 -12.77
N GLU A 175 18.82 -12.66 -12.12
CA GLU A 175 19.28 -14.00 -12.49
C GLU A 175 18.85 -14.38 -13.92
N VAL A 176 17.61 -14.06 -14.31
CA VAL A 176 17.12 -14.39 -15.64
C VAL A 176 17.79 -13.54 -16.72
N VAL A 177 18.08 -12.26 -16.46
CA VAL A 177 18.86 -11.40 -17.37
C VAL A 177 20.23 -12.02 -17.64
N VAL A 178 20.96 -12.44 -16.60
CA VAL A 178 22.27 -13.10 -16.75
C VAL A 178 22.16 -14.39 -17.57
N LYS A 179 21.11 -15.19 -17.36
CA LYS A 179 20.88 -16.40 -18.17
C LYS A 179 20.54 -16.08 -19.64
N SER A 180 19.79 -15.00 -19.88
CA SER A 180 19.43 -14.52 -21.22
C SER A 180 20.68 -14.06 -21.99
N GLU A 181 21.56 -13.27 -21.35
CA GLU A 181 22.85 -12.85 -21.92
C GLU A 181 23.72 -14.05 -22.29
N HIS A 182 23.79 -15.05 -21.40
CA HIS A 182 24.50 -16.29 -21.69
C HIS A 182 23.92 -17.03 -22.90
N MET A 183 22.59 -17.12 -23.00
CA MET A 183 21.92 -17.77 -24.14
C MET A 183 22.18 -17.02 -25.45
N GLN A 184 22.14 -15.68 -25.44
CA GLN A 184 22.50 -14.87 -26.60
C GLN A 184 23.92 -15.17 -27.08
N GLN A 185 24.88 -15.33 -26.16
CA GLN A 185 26.25 -15.70 -26.50
C GLN A 185 26.34 -17.10 -27.12
N VAL A 186 25.63 -18.08 -26.56
CA VAL A 186 25.57 -19.45 -27.11
C VAL A 186 24.98 -19.45 -28.52
N ILE A 187 23.89 -18.72 -28.74
CA ILE A 187 23.23 -18.58 -30.03
C ILE A 187 24.16 -17.91 -31.05
N HIS A 188 24.86 -16.84 -30.67
CA HIS A 188 25.80 -16.18 -31.55
C HIS A 188 26.93 -17.11 -31.99
N ILE A 189 27.50 -17.89 -31.06
CA ILE A 189 28.58 -18.84 -31.35
C ILE A 189 28.08 -19.94 -32.29
N ALA A 190 26.95 -20.57 -31.99
CA ALA A 190 26.45 -21.67 -32.81
C ALA A 190 25.91 -21.18 -34.18
N SER A 191 25.38 -19.95 -34.29
CA SER A 191 25.01 -19.35 -35.58
C SER A 191 26.24 -19.10 -36.44
N THR A 192 27.33 -18.59 -35.86
CA THR A 192 28.60 -18.40 -36.57
C THR A 192 29.17 -19.75 -37.04
N ARG A 193 29.07 -20.78 -36.20
CA ARG A 193 29.53 -22.14 -36.53
C ARG A 193 28.72 -22.76 -37.66
N ALA A 194 27.39 -22.69 -37.59
CA ALA A 194 26.49 -23.19 -38.64
C ALA A 194 26.77 -22.50 -39.98
N PHE A 195 27.03 -21.18 -39.96
CA PHE A 195 27.43 -20.46 -41.17
C PHE A 195 28.75 -20.99 -41.76
N LEU A 196 29.80 -21.11 -40.94
CA LEU A 196 31.10 -21.61 -41.38
C LEU A 196 31.03 -23.03 -41.93
N ASP A 197 30.26 -23.91 -41.29
CA ASP A 197 30.14 -25.29 -41.71
C ASP A 197 29.28 -25.42 -42.99
N THR A 198 28.27 -24.55 -43.19
CA THR A 198 27.52 -24.44 -44.45
C THR A 198 28.43 -24.03 -45.60
N VAL A 199 29.29 -23.02 -45.40
CA VAL A 199 30.26 -22.57 -46.42
C VAL A 199 31.27 -23.68 -46.78
N LYS A 200 31.74 -24.45 -45.79
CA LYS A 200 32.61 -25.60 -46.05
C LYS A 200 31.91 -26.68 -46.86
N LEU A 201 30.64 -26.96 -46.55
CA LEU A 201 29.81 -27.93 -47.28
C LEU A 201 29.60 -27.49 -48.73
N ASP A 202 29.33 -26.21 -48.98
CA ASP A 202 29.20 -25.65 -50.34
C ASP A 202 30.49 -25.77 -51.16
N HIS A 203 31.66 -25.84 -50.51
CA HIS A 203 32.93 -26.12 -51.18
C HIS A 203 33.23 -27.62 -51.37
N ALA A 204 32.57 -28.49 -50.61
CA ALA A 204 32.83 -29.93 -50.61
C ALA A 204 31.88 -30.74 -51.53
N ILE A 205 30.70 -30.19 -51.82
CA ILE A 205 29.72 -30.70 -52.79
C ILE A 205 30.04 -30.14 -54.19
#